data_AF-A0AAW9HC25-F1
#
_entry.id   AF-A0AAW9HC25-F1
#
_cell.length_a   1.000
_cell.length_b   1.000
_cell.length_c   1.000
_cell.angle_alpha   90.00
_cell.angle_beta   90.00
_cell.angle_gamma   90.00
#
_symmetry.space_group_name_H-M   'P 1'
#
loop_
_entity.id
_entity.type
_entity.pdbx_description
1 polymer ?
#
loop_
_entity_poly.entity_id
_entity_poly.type
_entity_poly.pdbx_seq_one_letter_code
_entity_poly.pdbx_strand_id
1 'polypeptide(L)'
;MPHRHRRPSTTTPFTDSHTARRPHPAAFGLLTGLAVVLALSLSSCSGEPSAEERGPIAVHRAPAADLVLPAADMEGALAASAALFASAQLAVVSGPGFVEEAGKLAESLGVPVFPVENVETQPEASIAGSALAAEFERLGVTRTLLVGTAAPAWLGGEAEEYPPAEGQDSVQSTDTPQPTHPTPADFHYLPATPTASFPVVTDGANPATLATVRAAGGAVVASDPDPRASSATIQALAGSEAAVASFGIDLPNLSWQLAAARTGTELPGGGQLVLDGKRYVALYGSPVTAALGVLGEQGVEETAARAEAHAQPYRALTEDTVIPALELIVTVAAGQAGDDGNYSHEWDPDIFIPYIEAAARHGQYVVLDFQPGRSSFPEQVKRYEKLLRYPNVGIALDPEWRLGPDDFPLERIGHVEIAEVNETVRWLADFVRENQLPQKVVILHQFQVQMLRDVDQLDQSRAEVALVIHADGQGSQAAKQDTWRTLHSHAPAGVAWGWKNFYDEDKPMLTPEETYTQVEPTPAFVSYQ
;
A
#
# COMPACT_ATOMS: atom_id res chain seq x y z
N MET A 1 69.33 -22.48 -6.86
CA MET A 1 70.24 -23.22 -5.95
C MET A 1 70.68 -22.25 -4.86
N PRO A 2 70.99 -22.66 -3.61
CA PRO A 2 71.09 -24.03 -3.05
C PRO A 2 69.72 -24.77 -2.98
N HIS A 3 69.59 -26.10 -2.98
CA HIS A 3 69.82 -27.14 -1.95
C HIS A 3 69.02 -26.92 -0.64
N ARG A 4 67.99 -27.69 -0.23
CA ARG A 4 67.56 -29.13 -0.28
C ARG A 4 67.95 -29.99 0.94
N HIS A 5 66.95 -30.36 1.75
CA HIS A 5 66.63 -31.70 2.32
C HIS A 5 65.09 -31.73 2.48
N ARG A 6 64.24 -32.71 2.09
CA ARG A 6 64.18 -34.21 2.21
C ARG A 6 64.05 -34.67 3.66
N ARG A 7 63.14 -35.58 4.07
CA ARG A 7 62.13 -36.49 3.42
C ARG A 7 61.24 -37.13 4.55
N PRO A 8 60.44 -38.22 4.41
CA PRO A 8 59.74 -38.88 3.27
C PRO A 8 58.26 -39.35 3.53
N SER A 9 57.56 -39.80 2.46
CA SER A 9 56.55 -40.92 2.36
C SER A 9 55.32 -40.96 3.33
N THR A 10 54.18 -41.62 3.06
CA THR A 10 53.76 -42.76 2.18
C THR A 10 52.20 -42.72 2.09
N THR A 11 51.41 -43.33 1.19
CA THR A 11 51.56 -44.38 0.14
C THR A 11 50.47 -44.20 -0.97
N THR A 12 50.31 -45.17 -1.88
CA THR A 12 49.24 -45.37 -2.90
C THR A 12 48.88 -46.88 -2.95
N PRO A 13 48.00 -47.42 -3.83
CA PRO A 13 46.84 -46.90 -4.60
C PRO A 13 45.54 -47.74 -4.37
N PHE A 14 44.47 -47.51 -5.15
CA PHE A 14 43.58 -48.58 -5.65
C PHE A 14 43.03 -48.23 -7.06
N THR A 15 42.35 -49.17 -7.73
CA THR A 15 42.26 -49.26 -9.21
C THR A 15 40.84 -49.36 -9.79
N ASP A 16 40.69 -48.91 -11.05
CA ASP A 16 39.74 -49.38 -12.09
C ASP A 16 38.21 -49.16 -11.86
N SER A 17 37.31 -49.11 -12.88
CA SER A 17 37.40 -49.14 -14.37
C SER A 17 36.16 -48.48 -15.05
N HIS A 18 36.13 -48.48 -16.40
CA HIS A 18 34.96 -48.30 -17.33
C HIS A 18 34.71 -46.97 -18.07
N THR A 19 35.55 -46.74 -19.09
CA THR A 19 35.21 -46.53 -20.52
C THR A 19 33.83 -46.03 -21.00
N ALA A 20 33.90 -45.12 -21.99
CA ALA A 20 32.96 -44.82 -23.10
C ALA A 20 31.81 -43.81 -22.80
N ARG A 21 31.37 -42.97 -23.76
CA ARG A 21 31.61 -42.89 -25.22
C ARG A 21 32.11 -41.50 -25.69
N ARG A 22 32.61 -41.42 -26.93
CA ARG A 22 32.90 -40.15 -27.65
C ARG A 22 31.72 -39.75 -28.58
N PRO A 23 31.53 -38.45 -28.88
CA PRO A 23 30.68 -37.98 -29.98
C PRO A 23 31.44 -37.89 -31.33
N HIS A 24 30.72 -37.86 -32.45
CA HIS A 24 31.12 -37.24 -33.75
C HIS A 24 29.90 -37.19 -34.72
N PRO A 25 29.94 -36.44 -35.86
CA PRO A 25 28.75 -35.70 -36.33
C PRO A 25 28.32 -35.93 -37.80
N ALA A 26 27.20 -35.26 -38.14
CA ALA A 26 26.83 -34.69 -39.45
C ALA A 26 26.57 -35.60 -40.67
N ALA A 27 25.40 -35.39 -41.29
CA ALA A 27 25.10 -35.74 -42.68
C ALA A 27 24.05 -34.77 -43.26
N PHE A 28 24.12 -34.51 -44.58
CA PHE A 28 23.15 -33.71 -45.35
C PHE A 28 21.94 -34.57 -45.77
N GLY A 29 20.79 -33.95 -46.02
CA GLY A 29 19.61 -34.62 -46.61
C GLY A 29 18.55 -33.63 -47.10
N LEU A 30 18.53 -33.37 -48.42
CA LEU A 30 17.55 -32.51 -49.09
C LEU A 30 16.64 -33.38 -49.97
N LEU A 31 15.31 -33.26 -49.84
CA LEU A 31 14.38 -33.84 -50.82
C LEU A 31 13.01 -33.13 -50.81
N THR A 32 12.52 -32.82 -52.01
CA THR A 32 11.23 -32.17 -52.28
C THR A 32 10.15 -33.18 -52.66
N GLY A 33 8.89 -32.95 -52.26
CA GLY A 33 7.70 -33.67 -52.72
C GLY A 33 6.50 -32.73 -52.84
N LEU A 34 5.62 -32.95 -53.83
CA LEU A 34 4.58 -32.00 -54.25
C LEU A 34 3.28 -32.72 -54.66
N ALA A 35 2.12 -32.11 -54.30
CA ALA A 35 0.75 -32.49 -54.72
C ALA A 35 0.26 -33.86 -54.16
N VAL A 36 -1.04 -34.18 -54.06
CA VAL A 36 -2.23 -33.79 -54.88
C VAL A 36 -3.48 -33.53 -54.03
N VAL A 37 -4.42 -32.74 -54.55
CA VAL A 37 -5.75 -32.46 -53.96
C VAL A 37 -6.82 -33.43 -54.51
N LEU A 38 -7.62 -34.02 -53.62
CA LEU A 38 -8.99 -34.52 -53.88
C LEU A 38 -9.77 -34.44 -52.55
N ALA A 39 -10.74 -33.56 -52.33
CA ALA A 39 -12.03 -33.35 -53.00
C ALA A 39 -13.18 -34.24 -52.46
N LEU A 40 -13.95 -33.64 -51.54
CA LEU A 40 -15.40 -33.84 -51.28
C LEU A 40 -15.94 -35.24 -50.98
N SER A 41 -16.37 -35.43 -49.73
CA SER A 41 -17.55 -36.25 -49.39
C SER A 41 -18.52 -35.43 -48.55
N LEU A 42 -19.57 -34.89 -49.17
CA LEU A 42 -20.72 -34.32 -48.45
C LEU A 42 -21.48 -35.46 -47.76
N SER A 43 -21.79 -35.30 -46.47
CA SER A 43 -22.79 -36.11 -45.77
C SER A 43 -23.41 -35.29 -44.66
N SER A 44 -24.67 -34.90 -44.85
CA SER A 44 -25.45 -34.15 -43.87
C SER A 44 -25.95 -35.09 -42.78
N CYS A 45 -25.39 -34.96 -41.58
CA CYS A 45 -26.05 -35.37 -40.35
C CYS A 45 -26.04 -34.17 -39.40
N SER A 46 -27.24 -33.69 -39.06
CA SER A 46 -27.44 -32.70 -37.99
C SER A 46 -27.24 -33.38 -36.63
N GLY A 47 -25.99 -33.46 -36.20
CA GLY A 47 -25.62 -33.71 -34.81
C GLY A 47 -25.15 -32.40 -34.19
N GLU A 48 -25.56 -32.13 -32.96
CA GLU A 48 -25.00 -31.02 -32.19
C GLU A 48 -23.50 -31.30 -31.93
N PRO A 49 -22.61 -30.31 -32.08
CA PRO A 49 -21.18 -30.51 -31.83
C PRO A 49 -20.97 -30.88 -30.36
N SER A 50 -20.25 -31.98 -30.14
CA SER A 50 -19.97 -32.53 -28.81
C SER A 50 -19.14 -31.56 -27.97
N ALA A 51 -19.24 -31.71 -26.66
CA ALA A 51 -18.64 -30.78 -25.68
C ALA A 51 -17.09 -30.70 -25.73
N GLU A 52 -16.41 -31.53 -26.53
CA GLU A 52 -14.95 -31.49 -26.73
C GLU A 52 -14.53 -30.64 -27.95
N GLU A 53 -15.44 -30.30 -28.88
CA GLU A 53 -15.13 -29.48 -30.06
C GLU A 53 -15.47 -27.98 -29.88
N ARG A 54 -16.20 -27.62 -28.82
CA ARG A 54 -16.45 -26.23 -28.45
C ARG A 54 -15.27 -25.71 -27.64
N GLY A 55 -14.77 -24.51 -27.94
CA GLY A 55 -13.71 -23.87 -27.15
C GLY A 55 -14.22 -23.35 -25.79
N PRO A 56 -13.32 -22.93 -24.87
CA PRO A 56 -13.74 -22.21 -23.67
C PRO A 56 -14.44 -20.91 -24.07
N ILE A 57 -15.55 -20.59 -23.40
CA ILE A 57 -16.40 -19.44 -23.75
C ILE A 57 -15.69 -18.11 -23.53
N ALA A 58 -14.92 -18.01 -22.45
CA ALA A 58 -14.06 -16.89 -22.15
C ALA A 58 -12.62 -17.33 -21.94
N VAL A 59 -11.69 -16.43 -22.29
CA VAL A 59 -10.25 -16.58 -22.09
C VAL A 59 -9.80 -15.38 -21.26
N HIS A 60 -9.44 -15.62 -20.01
CA HIS A 60 -9.01 -14.58 -19.09
C HIS A 60 -7.55 -14.14 -19.31
N ARG A 61 -7.19 -13.02 -18.70
CA ARG A 61 -5.83 -12.49 -18.57
C ARG A 61 -5.59 -12.18 -17.10
N ALA A 62 -4.43 -12.59 -16.57
CA ALA A 62 -3.96 -12.06 -15.29
C ALA A 62 -3.58 -10.56 -15.46
N PRO A 63 -3.83 -9.70 -14.46
CA PRO A 63 -3.34 -8.32 -14.49
C PRO A 63 -1.81 -8.30 -14.50
N ALA A 64 -1.21 -7.54 -15.42
CA ALA A 64 0.25 -7.41 -15.56
C ALA A 64 0.85 -6.17 -14.86
N ALA A 65 -0.03 -5.34 -14.28
CA ALA A 65 0.27 -4.16 -13.47
C ALA A 65 -0.98 -3.84 -12.62
N ASP A 66 -0.83 -3.02 -11.58
CA ASP A 66 -1.96 -2.66 -10.72
C ASP A 66 -3.07 -1.92 -11.50
N LEU A 67 -4.32 -2.37 -11.31
CA LEU A 67 -5.47 -1.91 -12.05
C LEU A 67 -6.46 -1.20 -11.11
N VAL A 68 -6.39 0.12 -11.06
CA VAL A 68 -7.43 0.97 -10.44
C VAL A 68 -8.56 1.13 -11.45
N LEU A 69 -9.75 0.67 -11.09
CA LEU A 69 -10.95 0.73 -11.93
C LEU A 69 -11.73 2.05 -11.69
N PRO A 70 -12.43 2.59 -12.70
CA PRO A 70 -13.28 3.77 -12.56
C PRO A 70 -14.32 3.66 -11.44
N ALA A 71 -14.65 4.79 -10.83
CA ALA A 71 -15.56 4.86 -9.69
C ALA A 71 -17.03 4.52 -10.04
N ALA A 72 -17.45 4.67 -11.31
CA ALA A 72 -18.80 4.35 -11.76
C ALA A 72 -18.91 2.89 -12.25
N ASP A 73 -19.82 2.10 -11.69
CA ASP A 73 -19.90 0.64 -11.88
C ASP A 73 -19.96 0.16 -13.36
N MET A 74 -20.59 0.92 -14.27
CA MET A 74 -20.61 0.58 -15.69
C MET A 74 -19.23 0.79 -16.36
N GLU A 75 -18.54 1.88 -16.01
CA GLU A 75 -17.19 2.16 -16.52
C GLU A 75 -16.14 1.23 -15.87
N GLY A 76 -16.35 0.88 -14.60
CA GLY A 76 -15.60 -0.16 -13.89
C GLY A 76 -15.73 -1.54 -14.54
N ALA A 77 -16.95 -1.98 -14.87
CA ALA A 77 -17.20 -3.24 -15.57
C ALA A 77 -16.57 -3.27 -16.97
N LEU A 78 -16.67 -2.18 -17.74
CA LEU A 78 -16.00 -2.05 -19.04
C LEU A 78 -14.47 -2.12 -18.91
N ALA A 79 -13.87 -1.36 -17.99
CA ALA A 79 -12.43 -1.36 -17.77
C ALA A 79 -11.91 -2.71 -17.26
N ALA A 80 -12.64 -3.36 -16.36
CA ALA A 80 -12.35 -4.71 -15.89
C ALA A 80 -12.40 -5.73 -17.03
N SER A 81 -13.40 -5.65 -17.90
CA SER A 81 -13.51 -6.56 -19.05
C SER A 81 -12.37 -6.36 -20.06
N ALA A 82 -12.07 -5.10 -20.41
CA ALA A 82 -10.99 -4.72 -21.33
C ALA A 82 -9.61 -5.23 -20.87
N ALA A 83 -9.33 -5.17 -19.56
CA ALA A 83 -8.09 -5.65 -18.96
C ALA A 83 -8.04 -7.18 -18.80
N LEU A 84 -9.08 -7.77 -18.19
CA LEU A 84 -9.06 -9.14 -17.67
C LEU A 84 -9.59 -10.20 -18.65
N PHE A 85 -10.22 -9.83 -19.76
CA PHE A 85 -10.76 -10.76 -20.75
C PHE A 85 -10.10 -10.59 -22.11
N ALA A 86 -9.41 -11.63 -22.60
CA ALA A 86 -8.86 -11.66 -23.95
C ALA A 86 -9.95 -11.78 -25.02
N SER A 87 -10.95 -12.61 -24.75
CA SER A 87 -12.14 -12.82 -25.56
C SER A 87 -13.25 -13.43 -24.69
N ALA A 88 -14.51 -13.16 -25.01
CA ALA A 88 -15.68 -13.81 -24.43
C ALA A 88 -16.76 -13.94 -25.50
N GLN A 89 -17.17 -15.17 -25.83
CA GLN A 89 -18.23 -15.45 -26.82
C GLN A 89 -19.64 -15.22 -26.24
N LEU A 90 -19.72 -15.20 -24.91
CA LEU A 90 -20.93 -14.98 -24.11
C LEU A 90 -20.68 -13.79 -23.18
N ALA A 91 -21.68 -12.92 -23.02
CA ALA A 91 -21.70 -11.89 -21.98
C ALA A 91 -23.06 -11.86 -21.28
N VAL A 92 -23.10 -11.34 -20.05
CA VAL A 92 -24.36 -11.10 -19.33
C VAL A 92 -24.67 -9.61 -19.34
N VAL A 93 -25.92 -9.24 -19.62
CA VAL A 93 -26.42 -7.86 -19.58
C VAL A 93 -27.57 -7.79 -18.58
N SER A 94 -27.46 -6.87 -17.61
CA SER A 94 -28.37 -6.76 -16.48
C SER A 94 -29.22 -5.50 -16.55
N GLY A 95 -30.52 -5.65 -16.29
CA GLY A 95 -31.41 -4.51 -16.02
C GLY A 95 -31.19 -3.89 -14.64
N PRO A 96 -31.72 -2.67 -14.41
CA PRO A 96 -31.69 -2.02 -13.11
C PRO A 96 -32.37 -2.89 -12.03
N GLY A 97 -31.66 -3.15 -10.93
CA GLY A 97 -32.14 -4.00 -9.84
C GLY A 97 -31.74 -5.47 -9.92
N PHE A 98 -31.28 -5.97 -11.06
CA PHE A 98 -30.93 -7.40 -11.26
C PHE A 98 -29.42 -7.71 -11.24
N VAL A 99 -28.59 -6.70 -10.97
CA VAL A 99 -27.12 -6.76 -11.10
C VAL A 99 -26.48 -7.84 -10.22
N GLU A 100 -27.01 -8.08 -9.02
CA GLU A 100 -26.49 -9.12 -8.11
C GLU A 100 -26.75 -10.54 -8.63
N GLU A 101 -27.92 -10.78 -9.26
CA GLU A 101 -28.25 -12.07 -9.85
C GLU A 101 -27.47 -12.30 -11.16
N ALA A 102 -27.45 -11.28 -12.03
CA ALA A 102 -26.65 -11.28 -13.25
C ALA A 102 -25.16 -11.50 -12.95
N GLY A 103 -24.66 -10.92 -11.86
CA GLY A 103 -23.29 -11.12 -11.39
C GLY A 103 -23.00 -12.55 -10.95
N LYS A 104 -23.89 -13.19 -10.19
CA LYS A 104 -23.75 -14.61 -9.81
C LYS A 104 -23.77 -15.54 -11.03
N LEU A 105 -24.65 -15.26 -11.99
CA LEU A 105 -24.72 -15.98 -13.26
C LEU A 105 -23.41 -15.84 -14.05
N ALA A 106 -22.91 -14.61 -14.20
CA ALA A 106 -21.66 -14.31 -14.91
C ALA A 106 -20.42 -14.93 -14.24
N GLU A 107 -20.34 -14.87 -12.91
CA GLU A 107 -19.30 -15.52 -12.10
C GLU A 107 -19.31 -17.04 -12.28
N SER A 108 -20.50 -17.67 -12.30
CA SER A 108 -20.64 -19.13 -12.50
C SER A 108 -20.24 -19.61 -13.91
N LEU A 109 -20.30 -18.73 -14.90
CA LEU A 109 -19.93 -18.98 -16.29
C LEU A 109 -18.47 -18.56 -16.59
N GLY A 110 -17.89 -17.69 -15.78
CA GLY A 110 -16.59 -17.05 -16.02
C GLY A 110 -16.64 -16.04 -17.17
N VAL A 111 -17.69 -15.21 -17.24
CA VAL A 111 -17.92 -14.22 -18.32
C VAL A 111 -18.15 -12.82 -17.74
N PRO A 112 -17.96 -11.74 -18.50
CA PRO A 112 -18.22 -10.39 -17.98
C PRO A 112 -19.71 -10.08 -17.88
N VAL A 113 -20.07 -9.17 -16.97
CA VAL A 113 -21.42 -8.65 -16.78
C VAL A 113 -21.46 -7.13 -16.85
N PHE A 114 -22.46 -6.60 -17.56
CA PHE A 114 -22.61 -5.17 -17.77
C PHE A 114 -24.02 -4.69 -17.36
N PRO A 115 -24.12 -3.66 -16.51
CA PRO A 115 -25.40 -3.07 -16.15
C PRO A 115 -25.84 -2.10 -17.25
N VAL A 116 -27.12 -2.16 -17.65
CA VAL A 116 -27.73 -1.19 -18.57
C VAL A 116 -28.89 -0.47 -17.91
N GLU A 117 -29.09 0.79 -18.28
CA GLU A 117 -30.30 1.52 -17.92
C GLU A 117 -31.52 0.96 -18.68
N ASN A 118 -32.73 1.27 -18.20
CA ASN A 118 -33.97 0.79 -18.82
C ASN A 118 -34.08 1.19 -20.29
N VAL A 119 -34.12 0.20 -21.19
CA VAL A 119 -34.16 0.40 -22.64
C VAL A 119 -35.37 1.23 -23.11
N GLU A 120 -36.45 1.29 -22.32
CA GLU A 120 -37.65 2.08 -22.62
C GLU A 120 -37.44 3.61 -22.58
N THR A 121 -36.40 4.14 -21.91
CA THR A 121 -36.24 5.59 -21.67
C THR A 121 -35.21 6.29 -22.58
N GLN A 122 -34.43 5.55 -23.38
CA GLN A 122 -33.39 6.09 -24.28
C GLN A 122 -33.37 5.32 -25.62
N PRO A 123 -34.06 5.79 -26.67
CA PRO A 123 -34.09 5.13 -27.99
C PRO A 123 -32.88 5.45 -28.90
N GLU A 124 -31.98 6.35 -28.48
CA GLU A 124 -30.71 6.63 -29.17
C GLU A 124 -29.53 6.01 -28.39
N ALA A 125 -28.44 5.66 -29.09
CA ALA A 125 -27.29 5.03 -28.48
C ALA A 125 -26.54 6.01 -27.56
N SER A 126 -26.68 5.82 -26.24
CA SER A 126 -25.89 6.53 -25.24
C SER A 126 -24.39 6.25 -25.39
N ILE A 127 -23.54 7.12 -24.84
CA ILE A 127 -22.07 6.93 -24.88
C ILE A 127 -21.69 5.58 -24.26
N ALA A 128 -22.29 5.22 -23.11
CA ALA A 128 -22.11 3.91 -22.48
C ALA A 128 -22.55 2.74 -23.38
N GLY A 129 -23.68 2.86 -24.09
CA GLY A 129 -24.12 1.86 -25.06
C GLY A 129 -23.15 1.70 -26.24
N SER A 130 -22.56 2.80 -26.71
CA SER A 130 -21.55 2.76 -27.79
C SER A 130 -20.23 2.13 -27.34
N ALA A 131 -19.80 2.37 -26.09
CA ALA A 131 -18.63 1.74 -25.50
C ALA A 131 -18.84 0.24 -25.27
N LEU A 132 -20.04 -0.15 -24.80
CA LEU A 132 -20.41 -1.54 -24.59
C LEU A 132 -20.50 -2.34 -25.91
N ALA A 133 -21.05 -1.74 -26.96
CA ALA A 133 -21.05 -2.34 -28.31
C ALA A 133 -19.63 -2.59 -28.84
N ALA A 134 -18.71 -1.63 -28.65
CA ALA A 134 -17.31 -1.78 -29.04
C ALA A 134 -16.57 -2.84 -28.20
N GLU A 135 -16.89 -2.97 -26.91
CA GLU A 135 -16.33 -4.01 -26.05
C GLU A 135 -16.85 -5.41 -26.43
N PHE A 136 -18.13 -5.52 -26.83
CA PHE A 136 -18.70 -6.77 -27.38
C PHE A 136 -18.01 -7.18 -28.68
N GLU A 137 -17.73 -6.24 -29.58
CA GLU A 137 -16.94 -6.49 -30.80
C GLU A 137 -15.50 -6.93 -30.45
N ARG A 138 -14.84 -6.27 -29.50
CA ARG A 138 -13.48 -6.61 -29.03
C ARG A 138 -13.40 -8.02 -28.42
N LEU A 139 -14.41 -8.39 -27.63
CA LEU A 139 -14.49 -9.69 -26.96
C LEU A 139 -14.85 -10.82 -27.93
N GLY A 140 -15.52 -10.50 -29.05
CA GLY A 140 -16.10 -11.48 -29.96
C GLY A 140 -17.41 -12.10 -29.45
N VAL A 141 -18.23 -11.31 -28.75
CA VAL A 141 -19.52 -11.77 -28.20
C VAL A 141 -20.45 -12.16 -29.34
N THR A 142 -20.90 -13.41 -29.34
CA THR A 142 -21.92 -13.95 -30.26
C THR A 142 -23.25 -14.23 -29.57
N ARG A 143 -23.23 -14.40 -28.23
CA ARG A 143 -24.37 -14.73 -27.39
C ARG A 143 -24.49 -13.79 -26.20
N THR A 144 -25.71 -13.43 -25.82
CA THR A 144 -25.97 -12.55 -24.66
C THR A 144 -27.08 -13.11 -23.80
N LEU A 145 -26.84 -13.22 -22.49
CA LEU A 145 -27.87 -13.52 -21.50
C LEU A 145 -28.43 -12.21 -20.95
N LEU A 146 -29.74 -12.00 -21.12
CA LEU A 146 -30.45 -10.81 -20.65
C LEU A 146 -31.13 -11.11 -19.32
N VAL A 147 -30.69 -10.46 -18.24
CA VAL A 147 -31.23 -10.66 -16.88
C VAL A 147 -32.06 -9.45 -16.48
N GLY A 148 -33.38 -9.61 -16.45
CA GLY A 148 -34.31 -8.54 -16.04
C GLY A 148 -34.31 -7.30 -16.94
N THR A 149 -33.95 -7.44 -18.22
CA THR A 149 -33.96 -6.37 -19.22
C THR A 149 -34.30 -6.89 -20.62
N ALA A 150 -34.82 -6.02 -21.48
CA ALA A 150 -35.03 -6.32 -22.89
C ALA A 150 -33.72 -6.17 -23.70
N ALA A 151 -33.67 -6.78 -24.89
CA ALA A 151 -32.52 -6.65 -25.79
C ALA A 151 -32.28 -5.16 -26.17
N PRO A 152 -31.11 -4.57 -25.86
CA PRO A 152 -30.80 -3.20 -26.25
C PRO A 152 -30.73 -3.03 -27.78
N ALA A 153 -31.15 -1.88 -28.30
CA ALA A 153 -31.23 -1.65 -29.75
C ALA A 153 -29.88 -1.67 -30.51
N TRP A 154 -28.75 -1.60 -29.80
CA TRP A 154 -27.40 -1.75 -30.35
C TRP A 154 -26.91 -3.21 -30.36
N LEU A 155 -27.60 -4.14 -29.69
CA LEU A 155 -27.15 -5.50 -29.47
C LEU A 155 -27.28 -6.35 -30.74
N GLY A 156 -26.16 -6.87 -31.22
CA GLY A 156 -26.11 -7.91 -32.26
C GLY A 156 -25.88 -9.30 -31.67
N GLY A 157 -26.10 -10.34 -32.49
CA GLY A 157 -25.89 -11.74 -32.12
C GLY A 157 -27.18 -12.45 -31.67
N GLU A 158 -27.00 -13.59 -31.02
CA GLU A 158 -28.10 -14.33 -30.37
C GLU A 158 -28.31 -13.76 -28.96
N ALA A 159 -29.55 -13.44 -28.59
CA ALA A 159 -29.90 -12.94 -27.27
C ALA A 159 -30.96 -13.85 -26.65
N GLU A 160 -30.71 -14.31 -25.42
CA GLU A 160 -31.56 -15.24 -24.68
C GLU A 160 -31.95 -14.60 -23.34
N GLU A 161 -33.25 -14.56 -23.04
CA GLU A 161 -33.76 -14.06 -21.76
C GLU A 161 -33.52 -15.08 -20.65
N TYR A 162 -32.81 -14.67 -19.60
CA TYR A 162 -32.64 -15.45 -18.38
C TYR A 162 -33.66 -14.94 -17.34
N PRO A 163 -34.76 -15.69 -17.08
CA PRO A 163 -35.80 -15.23 -16.16
C PRO A 163 -35.27 -15.21 -14.72
N PRO A 164 -35.30 -14.04 -14.04
CA PRO A 164 -34.74 -13.89 -12.70
C PRO A 164 -35.49 -14.77 -11.68
N ALA A 165 -34.81 -15.12 -10.59
CA ALA A 165 -35.36 -15.87 -9.48
C ALA A 165 -36.59 -15.15 -8.88
N GLU A 166 -37.78 -15.77 -8.91
CA GLU A 166 -38.97 -15.15 -8.35
C GLU A 166 -38.81 -14.95 -6.83
N GLY A 167 -39.00 -13.71 -6.37
CA GLY A 167 -38.90 -13.37 -4.95
C GLY A 167 -39.93 -14.13 -4.12
N GLN A 168 -39.51 -14.69 -2.98
CA GLN A 168 -40.33 -15.60 -2.15
C GLN A 168 -41.48 -14.91 -1.37
N ASP A 169 -41.91 -13.70 -1.75
CA ASP A 169 -42.94 -12.90 -1.06
C ASP A 169 -44.38 -13.26 -1.47
N SER A 170 -44.74 -14.52 -1.22
CA SER A 170 -46.06 -14.92 -0.73
C SER A 170 -47.34 -14.54 -1.53
N VAL A 171 -47.69 -15.31 -2.56
CA VAL A 171 -49.12 -15.57 -2.88
C VAL A 171 -49.36 -17.06 -3.16
N GLN A 172 -50.18 -17.69 -2.31
CA GLN A 172 -50.95 -18.94 -2.48
C GLN A 172 -50.33 -20.14 -3.21
N SER A 173 -50.19 -21.23 -2.46
CA SER A 173 -49.95 -22.58 -2.98
C SER A 173 -51.02 -23.00 -4.01
N THR A 174 -50.56 -23.38 -5.21
CA THR A 174 -51.28 -24.30 -6.09
C THR A 174 -50.39 -25.52 -6.33
N ASP A 175 -50.99 -26.70 -6.50
CA ASP A 175 -50.29 -28.00 -6.55
C ASP A 175 -49.68 -28.27 -7.94
N THR A 176 -48.99 -27.26 -8.47
CA THR A 176 -48.34 -27.23 -9.79
C THR A 176 -46.84 -27.42 -9.58
N PRO A 177 -46.13 -28.23 -10.37
CA PRO A 177 -44.67 -28.27 -10.34
C PRO A 177 -44.12 -26.87 -10.58
N GLN A 178 -43.47 -26.29 -9.57
CA GLN A 178 -42.84 -24.97 -9.67
C GLN A 178 -41.76 -25.04 -10.75
N PRO A 179 -41.75 -24.13 -11.74
CA PRO A 179 -40.78 -24.18 -12.83
C PRO A 179 -39.37 -24.10 -12.25
N THR A 180 -38.52 -25.06 -12.62
CA THR A 180 -37.11 -25.04 -12.25
C THR A 180 -36.45 -23.86 -12.96
N HIS A 181 -35.92 -22.89 -12.20
CA HIS A 181 -35.13 -21.81 -12.79
C HIS A 181 -33.97 -22.41 -13.60
N PRO A 182 -33.74 -21.92 -14.84
CA PRO A 182 -32.73 -22.50 -15.72
C PRO A 182 -31.34 -22.30 -15.13
N THR A 183 -30.53 -23.35 -15.17
CA THR A 183 -29.15 -23.34 -14.67
C THR A 183 -28.17 -23.06 -15.81
N PRO A 184 -26.93 -22.62 -15.51
CA PRO A 184 -25.87 -22.49 -16.52
C PRO A 184 -25.64 -23.76 -17.38
N ALA A 185 -25.97 -24.94 -16.86
CA ALA A 185 -25.82 -26.21 -17.55
C ALA A 185 -26.89 -26.44 -18.64
N ASP A 186 -28.08 -25.88 -18.49
CA ASP A 186 -29.22 -26.06 -19.42
C ASP A 186 -28.99 -25.37 -20.77
N PHE A 187 -28.03 -24.43 -20.83
CA PHE A 187 -27.62 -23.72 -22.04
C PHE A 187 -26.41 -24.35 -22.76
N HIS A 188 -25.91 -25.51 -22.28
CA HIS A 188 -24.74 -26.23 -22.84
C HIS A 188 -23.46 -25.38 -22.96
N TYR A 189 -23.24 -24.49 -21.99
CA TYR A 189 -22.05 -23.65 -21.90
C TYR A 189 -20.86 -24.37 -21.27
N LEU A 190 -19.67 -24.20 -21.86
CA LEU A 190 -18.40 -24.65 -21.28
C LEU A 190 -17.82 -23.56 -20.35
N PRO A 191 -17.47 -23.88 -19.10
CA PRO A 191 -16.90 -22.90 -18.18
C PRO A 191 -15.57 -22.35 -18.71
N ALA A 192 -15.28 -21.09 -18.36
CA ALA A 192 -14.02 -20.45 -18.69
C ALA A 192 -12.79 -21.22 -18.15
N THR A 193 -11.63 -21.04 -18.79
CA THR A 193 -10.38 -21.67 -18.31
C THR A 193 -9.86 -20.92 -17.07
N PRO A 194 -9.69 -21.58 -15.91
CA PRO A 194 -9.26 -20.89 -14.69
C PRO A 194 -7.88 -20.25 -14.82
N THR A 195 -7.83 -18.94 -14.55
CA THR A 195 -6.62 -18.14 -14.39
C THR A 195 -6.00 -18.34 -13.00
N ALA A 196 -4.74 -17.94 -12.82
CA ALA A 196 -4.21 -17.73 -11.48
C ALA A 196 -4.98 -16.59 -10.82
N SER A 197 -5.39 -16.78 -9.56
CA SER A 197 -6.14 -15.77 -8.81
C SER A 197 -5.24 -14.61 -8.41
N PHE A 198 -5.80 -13.40 -8.42
CA PHE A 198 -5.15 -12.14 -8.09
C PHE A 198 -6.01 -11.38 -7.05
N PRO A 199 -5.40 -10.59 -6.14
CA PRO A 199 -6.14 -9.88 -5.11
C PRO A 199 -6.93 -8.69 -5.69
N VAL A 200 -8.11 -8.45 -5.11
CA VAL A 200 -9.01 -7.36 -5.48
C VAL A 200 -9.45 -6.63 -4.21
N VAL A 201 -9.16 -5.34 -4.08
CA VAL A 201 -9.58 -4.52 -2.92
C VAL A 201 -10.77 -3.62 -3.26
N THR A 202 -11.73 -3.50 -2.34
CA THR A 202 -12.98 -2.77 -2.61
C THR A 202 -13.75 -2.37 -1.35
N ASP A 203 -14.54 -1.31 -1.47
CA ASP A 203 -15.62 -0.92 -0.55
C ASP A 203 -16.94 -1.69 -0.79
N GLY A 204 -17.07 -2.40 -1.92
CA GLY A 204 -18.29 -3.10 -2.34
C GLY A 204 -19.28 -2.26 -3.17
N ALA A 205 -18.97 -1.00 -3.50
CA ALA A 205 -19.92 -0.06 -4.11
C ALA A 205 -20.32 -0.39 -5.57
N ASN A 206 -19.46 -1.12 -6.29
CA ASN A 206 -19.58 -1.36 -7.74
C ASN A 206 -19.87 -2.85 -8.04
N PRO A 207 -21.14 -3.30 -7.96
CA PRO A 207 -21.48 -4.73 -8.01
C PRO A 207 -21.22 -5.41 -9.37
N ALA A 208 -21.46 -4.77 -10.51
CA ALA A 208 -21.21 -5.37 -11.82
C ALA A 208 -19.70 -5.45 -12.12
N THR A 209 -18.95 -4.43 -11.70
CA THR A 209 -17.48 -4.40 -11.74
C THR A 209 -16.92 -5.57 -10.95
N LEU A 210 -17.35 -5.73 -9.69
CA LEU A 210 -16.87 -6.80 -8.83
C LEU A 210 -17.27 -8.20 -9.34
N ALA A 211 -18.47 -8.36 -9.90
CA ALA A 211 -18.86 -9.62 -10.52
C ALA A 211 -18.01 -9.94 -11.77
N THR A 212 -17.74 -8.95 -12.64
CA THR A 212 -16.85 -9.11 -13.80
C THR A 212 -15.42 -9.46 -13.37
N VAL A 213 -14.90 -8.87 -12.30
CA VAL A 213 -13.56 -9.18 -11.78
C VAL A 213 -13.52 -10.57 -11.11
N ARG A 214 -14.56 -10.98 -10.37
CA ARG A 214 -14.66 -12.34 -9.80
C ARG A 214 -14.76 -13.40 -10.90
N ALA A 215 -15.53 -13.15 -11.96
CA ALA A 215 -15.63 -14.03 -13.11
C ALA A 215 -14.28 -14.29 -13.81
N ALA A 216 -13.34 -13.35 -13.72
CA ALA A 216 -11.95 -13.51 -14.20
C ALA A 216 -10.98 -14.18 -13.19
N GLY A 217 -11.47 -14.59 -12.02
CA GLY A 217 -10.69 -15.24 -10.96
C GLY A 217 -10.19 -14.32 -9.83
N GLY A 218 -10.67 -13.08 -9.74
CA GLY A 218 -10.25 -12.11 -8.73
C GLY A 218 -10.72 -12.45 -7.30
N ALA A 219 -9.77 -12.56 -6.37
CA ALA A 219 -10.04 -12.79 -4.94
C ALA A 219 -10.39 -11.47 -4.23
N VAL A 220 -11.69 -11.25 -4.00
CA VAL A 220 -12.19 -9.99 -3.42
C VAL A 220 -12.01 -9.94 -1.90
N VAL A 221 -11.38 -8.86 -1.44
CA VAL A 221 -11.16 -8.50 -0.04
C VAL A 221 -11.77 -7.11 0.20
N ALA A 222 -12.63 -7.01 1.22
CA ALA A 222 -13.18 -5.74 1.67
C ALA A 222 -12.06 -4.88 2.29
N SER A 223 -12.00 -3.60 1.93
CA SER A 223 -10.95 -2.68 2.35
C SER A 223 -11.47 -1.26 2.45
N ASP A 224 -10.88 -0.48 3.35
CA ASP A 224 -11.06 0.97 3.40
C ASP A 224 -10.35 1.67 2.22
N PRO A 225 -10.67 2.93 1.90
CA PRO A 225 -10.11 3.65 0.75
C PRO A 225 -8.59 3.83 0.72
N ASP A 226 -7.89 3.66 1.85
CA ASP A 226 -6.44 3.47 1.86
C ASP A 226 -6.12 2.01 2.25
N PRO A 227 -5.69 1.15 1.31
CA PRO A 227 -5.40 -0.26 1.58
C PRO A 227 -4.27 -0.47 2.60
N ARG A 228 -3.54 0.60 2.94
CA ARG A 228 -2.48 0.64 3.97
C ARG A 228 -3.00 0.69 5.40
N ALA A 229 -4.26 1.02 5.64
CA ALA A 229 -4.82 1.09 7.01
C ALA A 229 -4.87 -0.30 7.67
N SER A 230 -5.23 -1.33 6.90
CA SER A 230 -5.52 -2.67 7.43
C SER A 230 -4.44 -3.72 7.10
N SER A 231 -3.89 -4.35 8.14
CA SER A 231 -3.04 -5.55 8.02
C SER A 231 -3.69 -6.65 7.19
N ALA A 232 -5.02 -6.84 7.28
CA ALA A 232 -5.72 -7.86 6.49
C ALA A 232 -5.69 -7.55 4.98
N THR A 233 -5.74 -6.27 4.60
CA THR A 233 -5.59 -5.85 3.20
C THR A 233 -4.14 -6.02 2.74
N ILE A 234 -3.17 -5.58 3.54
CA ILE A 234 -1.73 -5.73 3.25
C ILE A 234 -1.36 -7.21 3.06
N GLN A 235 -1.82 -8.10 3.95
CA GLN A 235 -1.54 -9.53 3.87
C GLN A 235 -2.20 -10.22 2.66
N ALA A 236 -3.35 -9.72 2.17
CA ALA A 236 -3.96 -10.19 0.94
C ALA A 236 -3.23 -9.70 -0.33
N LEU A 237 -2.60 -8.52 -0.27
CA LEU A 237 -1.83 -7.93 -1.36
C LEU A 237 -0.36 -8.43 -1.41
N ALA A 238 0.18 -8.86 -0.28
CA ALA A 238 1.60 -9.17 -0.08
C ALA A 238 2.17 -10.15 -1.12
N GLY A 239 3.17 -9.70 -1.87
CA GLY A 239 3.91 -10.52 -2.84
C GLY A 239 3.15 -10.86 -4.14
N SER A 240 1.95 -10.31 -4.36
CA SER A 240 1.25 -10.39 -5.64
C SER A 240 2.02 -9.66 -6.76
N GLU A 241 1.95 -10.14 -8.01
CA GLU A 241 2.55 -9.45 -9.17
C GLU A 241 1.79 -8.18 -9.59
N ALA A 242 0.47 -8.17 -9.34
CA ALA A 242 -0.42 -7.03 -9.51
C ALA A 242 -1.70 -7.24 -8.67
N ALA A 243 -2.38 -6.14 -8.34
CA ALA A 243 -3.69 -6.13 -7.69
C ALA A 243 -4.72 -5.34 -8.53
N VAL A 244 -6.00 -5.66 -8.34
CA VAL A 244 -7.12 -4.86 -8.85
C VAL A 244 -7.74 -4.07 -7.71
N ALA A 245 -8.25 -2.87 -7.98
CA ALA A 245 -8.98 -2.09 -7.00
C ALA A 245 -10.24 -1.46 -7.62
N SER A 246 -11.33 -1.46 -6.86
CA SER A 246 -12.64 -0.93 -7.27
C SER A 246 -13.31 -0.26 -6.08
N PHE A 247 -13.45 1.06 -6.12
CA PHE A 247 -14.11 1.85 -5.09
C PHE A 247 -15.16 2.76 -5.71
N GLY A 248 -16.22 3.12 -4.98
CA GLY A 248 -17.28 4.03 -5.44
C GLY A 248 -16.88 5.50 -5.48
N ILE A 249 -15.58 5.82 -5.33
CA ILE A 249 -15.02 7.16 -5.25
C ILE A 249 -13.63 7.22 -5.93
N ASP A 250 -13.28 8.38 -6.49
CA ASP A 250 -11.96 8.60 -7.08
C ASP A 250 -10.87 8.74 -6.00
N LEU A 251 -9.84 7.89 -6.07
CA LEU A 251 -8.77 7.81 -5.07
C LEU A 251 -7.40 8.09 -5.72
N PRO A 252 -6.96 9.36 -5.81
CA PRO A 252 -5.79 9.76 -6.62
C PRO A 252 -4.44 9.22 -6.11
N ASN A 253 -4.37 8.72 -4.88
CA ASN A 253 -3.18 8.08 -4.32
C ASN A 253 -3.16 6.55 -4.49
N LEU A 254 -4.27 5.92 -4.89
CA LEU A 254 -4.48 4.48 -4.73
C LEU A 254 -3.45 3.62 -5.46
N SER A 255 -3.00 4.04 -6.63
CA SER A 255 -1.97 3.32 -7.40
C SER A 255 -0.67 3.11 -6.63
N TRP A 256 -0.19 4.10 -5.84
CA TRP A 256 1.02 3.92 -5.04
C TRP A 256 0.72 3.31 -3.67
N GLN A 257 -0.47 3.56 -3.09
CA GLN A 257 -0.91 2.92 -1.84
C GLN A 257 -1.02 1.39 -2.01
N LEU A 258 -1.54 0.91 -3.15
CA LEU A 258 -1.52 -0.49 -3.56
C LEU A 258 -0.08 -1.02 -3.66
N ALA A 259 0.80 -0.30 -4.37
CA ALA A 259 2.18 -0.72 -4.58
C ALA A 259 2.96 -0.84 -3.26
N ALA A 260 2.73 0.06 -2.29
CA ALA A 260 3.28 -0.01 -0.95
C ALA A 260 2.70 -1.20 -0.15
N ALA A 261 1.37 -1.37 -0.14
CA ALA A 261 0.71 -2.47 0.58
C ALA A 261 1.11 -3.85 0.02
N ARG A 262 1.30 -3.98 -1.30
CA ARG A 262 1.80 -5.20 -1.98
C ARG A 262 3.20 -5.64 -1.55
N THR A 263 4.00 -4.77 -0.91
CA THR A 263 5.28 -5.20 -0.32
C THR A 263 5.10 -6.16 0.87
N GLY A 264 3.91 -6.21 1.49
CA GLY A 264 3.66 -6.96 2.72
C GLY A 264 4.35 -6.40 3.96
N THR A 265 4.98 -5.22 3.86
CA THR A 265 5.71 -4.59 4.97
C THR A 265 4.73 -3.93 5.92
N GLU A 266 4.59 -4.42 7.15
CA GLU A 266 3.80 -3.74 8.19
C GLU A 266 4.68 -2.90 9.12
N LEU A 267 4.11 -1.83 9.66
CA LEU A 267 4.70 -1.01 10.70
C LEU A 267 4.48 -1.63 12.09
N PRO A 268 5.21 -1.15 13.12
CA PRO A 268 4.78 -1.28 14.51
C PRO A 268 3.27 -1.00 14.68
N GLY A 269 2.59 -1.92 15.37
CA GLY A 269 1.13 -1.91 15.54
C GLY A 269 0.31 -2.42 14.35
N GLY A 270 0.94 -2.99 13.33
CA GLY A 270 0.29 -3.44 12.09
C GLY A 270 0.05 -2.29 11.11
N GLY A 271 -0.57 -2.57 9.96
CA GLY A 271 -0.85 -1.55 8.93
C GLY A 271 0.41 -0.90 8.34
N GLN A 272 0.22 0.17 7.58
CA GLN A 272 1.27 0.99 6.96
C GLN A 272 1.09 2.51 7.19
N LEU A 273 0.07 2.90 7.96
CA LEU A 273 -0.11 4.26 8.47
C LEU A 273 0.53 4.41 9.85
N VAL A 274 1.08 5.59 10.16
CA VAL A 274 1.79 5.83 11.44
C VAL A 274 0.86 6.27 12.57
N LEU A 275 -0.05 7.21 12.34
CA LEU A 275 -0.90 7.78 13.40
C LEU A 275 -2.30 7.16 13.49
N ASP A 276 -2.65 6.27 12.58
CA ASP A 276 -3.98 5.63 12.55
C ASP A 276 -4.09 4.56 13.65
N GLY A 277 -5.03 4.76 14.58
CA GLY A 277 -5.24 3.90 15.75
C GLY A 277 -4.02 3.70 16.66
N LYS A 278 -3.08 4.66 16.68
CA LYS A 278 -1.74 4.52 17.28
C LYS A 278 -1.30 5.73 18.08
N ARG A 279 -0.51 5.45 19.13
CA ARG A 279 0.22 6.47 19.91
C ARG A 279 1.66 6.07 20.08
N TYR A 280 2.56 7.05 20.13
CA TYR A 280 3.98 6.82 20.30
C TYR A 280 4.47 7.29 21.67
N VAL A 281 5.33 6.50 22.28
CA VAL A 281 6.06 6.87 23.51
C VAL A 281 7.54 6.67 23.27
N ALA A 282 8.26 7.78 23.07
CA ALA A 282 9.65 7.84 22.69
C ALA A 282 10.58 8.12 23.87
N LEU A 283 11.79 7.55 23.80
CA LEU A 283 12.96 8.03 24.54
C LEU A 283 13.80 8.90 23.60
N TYR A 284 14.23 10.07 24.05
CA TYR A 284 15.01 11.05 23.28
C TYR A 284 16.50 10.96 23.61
N GLY A 285 17.36 11.11 22.61
CA GLY A 285 18.78 11.40 22.82
C GLY A 285 19.75 10.87 21.77
N SER A 286 21.04 10.96 22.05
CA SER A 286 22.11 10.40 21.22
C SER A 286 22.65 9.09 21.79
N PRO A 287 22.71 7.99 21.02
CA PRO A 287 23.40 6.77 21.43
C PRO A 287 24.93 6.95 21.51
N VAL A 288 25.46 8.07 21.00
CA VAL A 288 26.90 8.37 20.97
C VAL A 288 27.37 9.04 22.27
N THR A 289 26.46 9.67 23.03
CA THR A 289 26.81 10.38 24.28
C THR A 289 25.64 10.53 25.24
N ALA A 290 25.83 10.11 26.49
CA ALA A 290 24.89 10.35 27.60
C ALA A 290 24.75 11.83 28.00
N ALA A 291 25.49 12.75 27.36
CA ALA A 291 25.33 14.19 27.57
C ALA A 291 24.16 14.81 26.79
N LEU A 292 23.48 14.03 25.93
CA LEU A 292 22.38 14.47 25.07
C LEU A 292 21.22 13.48 25.18
N GLY A 293 20.51 13.50 26.31
CA GLY A 293 19.35 12.64 26.57
C GLY A 293 19.69 11.17 26.92
N VAL A 294 18.66 10.44 27.33
CA VAL A 294 18.76 9.14 28.00
C VAL A 294 19.15 7.94 27.11
N LEU A 295 19.25 8.13 25.79
CA LEU A 295 19.64 7.06 24.87
C LEU A 295 21.13 6.68 24.93
N GLY A 296 21.99 7.60 25.39
CA GLY A 296 23.43 7.36 25.50
C GLY A 296 23.88 6.60 26.76
N GLU A 297 22.95 6.19 27.63
CA GLU A 297 23.25 5.61 28.94
C GLU A 297 23.43 4.08 28.94
N GLN A 298 22.99 3.37 27.88
CA GLN A 298 22.97 1.90 27.83
C GLN A 298 23.21 1.32 26.44
N GLY A 299 23.35 -0.02 26.37
CA GLY A 299 23.54 -0.76 25.12
C GLY A 299 22.29 -0.83 24.24
N VAL A 300 22.42 -1.42 23.05
CA VAL A 300 21.37 -1.45 22.01
C VAL A 300 20.10 -2.18 22.46
N GLU A 301 20.24 -3.38 23.04
CA GLU A 301 19.10 -4.19 23.49
C GLU A 301 18.51 -3.64 24.80
N GLU A 302 19.37 -3.09 25.67
CA GLU A 302 18.96 -2.38 26.88
C GLU A 302 18.16 -1.11 26.57
N THR A 303 18.53 -0.37 25.50
CA THR A 303 17.80 0.80 25.00
C THR A 303 16.40 0.41 24.52
N ALA A 304 16.27 -0.67 23.73
CA ALA A 304 14.97 -1.16 23.30
C ALA A 304 14.10 -1.63 24.47
N ALA A 305 14.69 -2.34 25.45
CA ALA A 305 14.00 -2.75 26.68
C ALA A 305 13.55 -1.56 27.54
N ARG A 306 14.35 -0.48 27.60
CA ARG A 306 13.98 0.78 28.28
C ARG A 306 12.81 1.45 27.58
N ALA A 307 12.82 1.57 26.25
CA ALA A 307 11.72 2.18 25.50
C ALA A 307 10.38 1.45 25.73
N GLU A 308 10.39 0.11 25.69
CA GLU A 308 9.22 -0.72 26.04
C GLU A 308 8.73 -0.46 27.46
N ALA A 309 9.64 -0.35 28.44
CA ALA A 309 9.27 -0.07 29.83
C ALA A 309 8.65 1.33 30.03
N HIS A 310 9.03 2.33 29.24
CA HIS A 310 8.42 3.67 29.27
C HIS A 310 7.08 3.73 28.52
N ALA A 311 6.89 2.92 27.48
CA ALA A 311 5.62 2.81 26.75
C ALA A 311 4.55 1.99 27.50
N GLN A 312 4.95 1.03 28.32
CA GLN A 312 4.04 0.08 28.97
C GLN A 312 2.89 0.72 29.77
N PRO A 313 3.08 1.78 30.60
CA PRO A 313 1.99 2.37 31.38
C PRO A 313 0.87 2.95 30.52
N TYR A 314 1.23 3.57 29.39
CA TYR A 314 0.27 4.23 28.49
C TYR A 314 -0.75 3.26 27.86
N ARG A 315 -0.45 1.95 27.79
CA ARG A 315 -1.38 0.92 27.29
C ARG A 315 -2.64 0.73 28.14
N ALA A 316 -2.68 1.30 29.34
CA ALA A 316 -3.88 1.33 30.19
C ALA A 316 -4.66 2.66 30.07
N LEU A 317 -4.20 3.61 29.26
CA LEU A 317 -4.68 5.00 29.20
C LEU A 317 -5.35 5.37 27.87
N THR A 318 -5.33 4.48 26.87
CA THR A 318 -6.01 4.65 25.58
C THR A 318 -6.42 3.30 25.00
N GLU A 319 -7.36 3.29 24.06
CA GLU A 319 -7.71 2.15 23.22
C GLU A 319 -6.79 2.04 21.98
N ASP A 320 -6.05 3.11 21.66
CA ASP A 320 -5.04 3.14 20.59
C ASP A 320 -3.84 2.22 20.89
N THR A 321 -3.21 1.68 19.85
CA THR A 321 -2.01 0.85 19.99
C THR A 321 -0.81 1.70 20.37
N VAL A 322 -0.28 1.53 21.59
CA VAL A 322 0.91 2.25 22.06
C VAL A 322 2.20 1.58 21.56
N ILE A 323 2.92 2.32 20.72
CA ILE A 323 4.19 1.98 20.10
C ILE A 323 5.35 2.59 20.91
N PRO A 324 6.29 1.78 21.42
CA PRO A 324 7.55 2.31 21.96
C PRO A 324 8.41 2.86 20.83
N ALA A 325 9.15 3.94 21.09
CA ALA A 325 10.00 4.56 20.08
C ALA A 325 11.35 5.06 20.61
N LEU A 326 12.28 5.28 19.68
CA LEU A 326 13.57 5.93 19.92
C LEU A 326 13.65 7.20 19.04
N GLU A 327 13.92 8.34 19.65
CA GLU A 327 14.16 9.60 18.96
C GLU A 327 15.67 9.88 19.03
N LEU A 328 16.36 9.46 17.97
CA LEU A 328 17.82 9.41 17.86
C LEU A 328 18.34 10.70 17.25
N ILE A 329 19.06 11.50 18.04
CA ILE A 329 19.79 12.65 17.51
C ILE A 329 20.90 12.14 16.57
N VAL A 330 20.79 12.45 15.28
CA VAL A 330 21.75 12.04 14.25
C VAL A 330 22.71 13.17 13.86
N THR A 331 22.30 14.42 14.06
CA THR A 331 23.12 15.62 13.84
C THR A 331 22.98 16.56 15.04
N VAL A 332 24.08 17.14 15.52
CA VAL A 332 24.10 18.03 16.71
C VAL A 332 24.64 19.39 16.36
N ALA A 333 23.98 20.47 16.76
CA ALA A 333 24.52 21.81 16.56
C ALA A 333 25.75 22.05 17.44
N ALA A 334 26.88 22.32 16.80
CA ALA A 334 28.20 22.28 17.41
C ALA A 334 28.72 23.69 17.71
N GLY A 335 29.22 23.91 18.93
CA GLY A 335 29.84 25.17 19.37
C GLY A 335 31.09 25.62 18.60
N GLN A 336 31.54 24.86 17.61
CA GLN A 336 32.64 25.15 16.70
C GLN A 336 32.27 24.69 15.28
N ALA A 337 32.79 25.36 14.27
CA ALA A 337 32.63 24.94 12.88
C ALA A 337 33.33 23.60 12.61
N GLY A 338 32.62 22.66 11.99
CA GLY A 338 33.21 21.48 11.36
C GLY A 338 33.91 21.81 10.03
N ASP A 339 34.41 20.78 9.34
CA ASP A 339 35.18 20.94 8.09
C ASP A 339 34.40 21.58 6.93
N ASP A 340 33.06 21.49 6.92
CA ASP A 340 32.18 22.16 5.94
C ASP A 340 31.69 23.55 6.38
N GLY A 341 32.05 23.99 7.60
CA GLY A 341 31.71 25.29 8.15
C GLY A 341 30.28 25.45 8.67
N ASN A 342 29.47 24.37 8.72
CA ASN A 342 28.03 24.50 8.96
C ASN A 342 27.60 24.62 10.45
N TYR A 343 28.50 24.43 11.43
CA TYR A 343 28.17 24.41 12.87
C TYR A 343 27.13 23.33 13.27
N SER A 344 27.08 22.22 12.54
CA SER A 344 26.47 20.96 12.95
C SER A 344 27.55 19.87 12.92
N HIS A 345 27.33 18.78 13.64
CA HIS A 345 28.17 17.60 13.63
C HIS A 345 27.31 16.39 13.26
N GLU A 346 27.49 15.91 12.03
CA GLU A 346 26.77 14.74 11.52
C GLU A 346 27.52 13.45 11.84
N TRP A 347 26.84 12.50 12.49
CA TRP A 347 27.39 11.17 12.75
C TRP A 347 27.20 10.23 11.57
N ASP A 348 28.14 9.29 11.39
CA ASP A 348 28.05 8.25 10.34
C ASP A 348 26.73 7.47 10.49
N PRO A 349 25.87 7.39 9.44
CA PRO A 349 24.63 6.63 9.46
C PRO A 349 24.77 5.21 10.00
N ASP A 350 25.91 4.55 9.78
CA ASP A 350 26.11 3.14 10.14
C ASP A 350 26.17 2.91 11.66
N ILE A 351 26.36 3.97 12.46
CA ILE A 351 26.27 3.93 13.93
C ILE A 351 24.84 3.62 14.40
N PHE A 352 23.82 4.06 13.66
CA PHE A 352 22.41 3.97 14.06
C PHE A 352 21.72 2.68 13.58
N ILE A 353 22.30 1.97 12.60
CA ILE A 353 21.75 0.72 12.05
C ILE A 353 21.44 -0.32 13.13
N PRO A 354 22.32 -0.62 14.11
CA PRO A 354 22.02 -1.59 15.17
C PRO A 354 20.81 -1.22 16.02
N TYR A 355 20.59 0.08 16.28
CA TYR A 355 19.45 0.59 17.04
C TYR A 355 18.15 0.51 16.24
N ILE A 356 18.18 0.86 14.95
CA ILE A 356 17.03 0.74 14.04
C ILE A 356 16.60 -0.72 13.87
N GLU A 357 17.55 -1.62 13.70
CA GLU A 357 17.28 -3.06 13.56
C GLU A 357 16.82 -3.69 14.87
N ALA A 358 17.30 -3.23 16.03
CA ALA A 358 16.77 -3.64 17.33
C ALA A 358 15.34 -3.14 17.53
N ALA A 359 15.07 -1.86 17.26
CA ALA A 359 13.73 -1.31 17.32
C ALA A 359 12.76 -2.09 16.41
N ALA A 360 13.16 -2.41 15.18
CA ALA A 360 12.36 -3.24 14.27
C ALA A 360 12.07 -4.64 14.83
N ARG A 361 13.05 -5.32 15.45
CA ARG A 361 12.85 -6.63 16.09
C ARG A 361 11.88 -6.58 17.28
N HIS A 362 11.89 -5.48 18.05
CA HIS A 362 11.06 -5.30 19.24
C HIS A 362 9.69 -4.65 18.95
N GLY A 363 9.33 -4.42 17.68
CA GLY A 363 8.06 -3.78 17.31
C GLY A 363 8.01 -2.29 17.67
N GLN A 364 9.15 -1.60 17.54
CA GLN A 364 9.35 -0.21 17.93
C GLN A 364 9.67 0.67 16.72
N TYR A 365 9.38 1.96 16.84
CA TYR A 365 9.62 2.96 15.79
C TYR A 365 10.85 3.81 16.11
N VAL A 366 11.45 4.40 15.08
CA VAL A 366 12.61 5.30 15.22
C VAL A 366 12.31 6.62 14.54
N VAL A 367 12.72 7.71 15.17
CA VAL A 367 12.71 9.06 14.60
C VAL A 367 14.16 9.54 14.58
N LEU A 368 14.63 10.05 13.44
CA LEU A 368 15.96 10.65 13.32
C LEU A 368 15.85 12.15 13.54
N ASP A 369 16.47 12.66 14.60
CA ASP A 369 16.39 14.05 15.05
C ASP A 369 17.56 14.90 14.48
N PHE A 370 17.21 16.04 13.90
CA PHE A 370 18.09 16.89 13.11
C PHE A 370 18.27 18.29 13.71
N GLN A 371 19.47 18.60 14.18
CA GLN A 371 19.88 19.91 14.66
C GLN A 371 20.76 20.60 13.60
N PRO A 372 20.21 21.49 12.76
CA PRO A 372 20.80 21.77 11.45
C PRO A 372 22.02 22.69 11.44
N GLY A 373 22.28 23.43 12.53
CA GLY A 373 23.26 24.50 12.50
C GLY A 373 22.91 25.49 11.39
N ARG A 374 23.84 25.72 10.45
CA ARG A 374 23.67 26.55 9.25
C ARG A 374 23.26 25.77 7.99
N SER A 375 23.22 24.44 8.05
CA SER A 375 22.73 23.61 6.94
C SER A 375 21.22 23.77 6.77
N SER A 376 20.68 23.45 5.59
CA SER A 376 19.24 23.26 5.44
C SER A 376 18.80 21.85 5.85
N PHE A 377 17.54 21.69 6.28
CA PHE A 377 16.95 20.38 6.56
C PHE A 377 16.95 19.44 5.35
N PRO A 378 16.58 19.88 4.11
CA PRO A 378 16.66 19.02 2.94
C PRO A 378 18.08 18.51 2.67
N GLU A 379 19.14 19.28 2.96
CA GLU A 379 20.52 18.82 2.80
C GLU A 379 20.92 17.78 3.84
N GLN A 380 20.61 17.98 5.13
CA GLN A 380 20.97 17.02 6.17
C GLN A 380 20.16 15.73 6.08
N VAL A 381 18.85 15.80 5.90
CA VAL A 381 17.99 14.60 5.84
C VAL A 381 18.41 13.69 4.67
N LYS A 382 18.83 14.27 3.53
CA LYS A 382 19.40 13.53 2.39
C LYS A 382 20.70 12.78 2.74
N ARG A 383 21.51 13.24 3.70
CA ARG A 383 22.72 12.50 4.17
C ARG A 383 22.35 11.15 4.82
N TYR A 384 21.12 10.99 5.32
CA TYR A 384 20.65 9.79 6.03
C TYR A 384 19.65 8.94 5.22
N GLU A 385 19.59 9.10 3.90
CA GLU A 385 18.74 8.31 3.00
C GLU A 385 18.84 6.78 3.27
N LYS A 386 20.06 6.28 3.56
CA LYS A 386 20.33 4.88 3.92
C LYS A 386 19.45 4.38 5.08
N LEU A 387 19.19 5.22 6.07
CA LEU A 387 18.39 4.88 7.25
C LEU A 387 16.89 5.04 6.98
N LEU A 388 16.51 6.03 6.16
CA LEU A 388 15.13 6.27 5.75
C LEU A 388 14.56 5.12 4.90
N ARG A 389 15.43 4.29 4.29
CA ARG A 389 15.04 3.03 3.62
C ARG A 389 14.47 1.97 4.58
N TYR A 390 14.71 2.06 5.89
CA TYR A 390 14.05 1.19 6.85
C TYR A 390 12.57 1.60 7.04
N PRO A 391 11.61 0.67 7.13
CA PRO A 391 10.19 1.00 7.18
C PRO A 391 9.79 1.81 8.42
N ASN A 392 10.29 1.40 9.59
CA ASN A 392 9.97 1.94 10.92
C ASN A 392 10.77 3.21 11.29
N VAL A 393 11.23 3.99 10.30
CA VAL A 393 12.07 5.18 10.50
C VAL A 393 11.40 6.44 9.92
N GLY A 394 11.17 7.45 10.77
CA GLY A 394 10.75 8.82 10.41
C GLY A 394 11.81 9.86 10.79
N ILE A 395 11.44 11.14 10.79
CA ILE A 395 12.36 12.26 11.10
C ILE A 395 11.74 13.27 12.08
N ALA A 396 12.61 13.92 12.85
CA ALA A 396 12.32 15.11 13.65
C ALA A 396 13.19 16.26 13.12
N LEU A 397 12.56 17.39 12.82
CA LEU A 397 13.23 18.63 12.43
C LEU A 397 13.23 19.54 13.66
N ASP A 398 14.41 20.01 14.07
CA ASP A 398 14.54 20.90 15.23
C ASP A 398 14.98 22.32 14.82
N PRO A 399 14.03 23.28 14.69
CA PRO A 399 14.33 24.64 14.30
C PRO A 399 15.09 25.43 15.38
N GLU A 400 15.15 25.00 16.64
CA GLU A 400 15.80 25.81 17.69
C GLU A 400 17.30 25.97 17.43
N TRP A 401 17.90 24.98 16.76
CA TRP A 401 19.30 24.95 16.39
C TRP A 401 19.62 25.58 15.03
N ARG A 402 18.63 26.18 14.34
CA ARG A 402 18.86 26.82 13.05
C ARG A 402 19.51 28.20 13.17
N LEU A 403 20.77 28.24 12.75
CA LEU A 403 21.61 29.41 12.59
C LEU A 403 21.47 30.01 11.18
N GLY A 404 21.50 31.33 11.08
CA GLY A 404 21.73 32.03 9.82
C GLY A 404 23.22 32.09 9.46
N PRO A 405 23.57 32.73 8.32
CA PRO A 405 24.94 32.74 7.80
C PRO A 405 26.00 33.33 8.75
N ASP A 406 25.60 34.26 9.62
CA ASP A 406 26.49 34.99 10.54
C ASP A 406 26.27 34.63 12.03
N ASP A 407 25.19 33.91 12.39
CA ASP A 407 24.85 33.57 13.79
C ASP A 407 25.77 32.47 14.35
N PHE A 408 26.04 32.50 15.67
CA PHE A 408 26.74 31.43 16.38
C PHE A 408 25.79 30.61 17.29
N PRO A 409 26.14 29.35 17.62
CA PRO A 409 25.37 28.52 18.54
C PRO A 409 25.11 29.19 19.89
N LEU A 410 23.92 28.94 20.45
CA LEU A 410 23.47 29.41 21.77
C LEU A 410 23.34 30.94 21.94
N GLU A 411 23.54 31.76 20.90
CA GLU A 411 23.31 33.22 20.97
C GLU A 411 21.82 33.58 21.00
N ARG A 412 20.99 32.78 20.32
CA ARG A 412 19.52 32.93 20.22
C ARG A 412 18.87 31.60 19.86
N ILE A 413 17.56 31.49 20.07
CA ILE A 413 16.75 30.42 19.50
C ILE A 413 16.63 30.61 17.97
N GLY A 414 16.75 29.49 17.26
CA GLY A 414 16.64 29.38 15.81
C GLY A 414 15.20 29.52 15.27
N HIS A 415 15.08 29.40 13.96
CA HIS A 415 13.80 29.35 13.24
C HIS A 415 14.02 28.87 11.80
N VAL A 416 12.97 28.35 11.17
CA VAL A 416 12.88 28.13 9.72
C VAL A 416 11.62 28.78 9.15
N GLU A 417 11.69 29.11 7.87
CA GLU A 417 10.52 29.41 7.04
C GLU A 417 9.86 28.08 6.63
N ILE A 418 8.53 27.96 6.68
CA ILE A 418 7.84 26.69 6.35
C ILE A 418 8.13 26.20 4.92
N ALA A 419 8.57 27.07 4.01
CA ALA A 419 8.97 26.71 2.66
C ALA A 419 10.08 25.64 2.62
N GLU A 420 11.01 25.64 3.60
CA GLU A 420 12.09 24.64 3.71
C GLU A 420 11.60 23.34 4.36
N VAL A 421 10.70 23.44 5.36
CA VAL A 421 9.99 22.27 5.91
C VAL A 421 9.20 21.58 4.80
N ASN A 422 8.48 22.35 3.99
CA ASN A 422 7.73 21.86 2.83
C ASN A 422 8.65 21.27 1.74
N GLU A 423 9.89 21.74 1.56
CA GLU A 423 10.86 21.05 0.69
C GLU A 423 11.27 19.70 1.26
N THR A 424 11.55 19.64 2.56
CA THR A 424 11.89 18.39 3.27
C THR A 424 10.75 17.38 3.19
N VAL A 425 9.51 17.84 3.41
CA VAL A 425 8.27 17.05 3.30
C VAL A 425 8.07 16.52 1.88
N ARG A 426 8.16 17.38 0.85
CA ARG A 426 8.04 16.94 -0.55
C ARG A 426 9.10 15.89 -0.91
N TRP A 427 10.36 16.14 -0.56
CA TRP A 427 11.44 15.19 -0.85
C TRP A 427 11.25 13.85 -0.13
N LEU A 428 10.91 13.86 1.16
CA LEU A 428 10.68 12.61 1.91
C LEU A 428 9.46 11.86 1.38
N ALA A 429 8.40 12.58 0.99
CA ALA A 429 7.20 12.00 0.42
C ALA A 429 7.46 11.38 -0.96
N ASP A 430 8.18 12.06 -1.84
CA ASP A 430 8.57 11.50 -3.14
C ASP A 430 9.49 10.28 -2.94
N PHE A 431 10.45 10.35 -2.01
CA PHE A 431 11.30 9.21 -1.63
C PHE A 431 10.51 8.00 -1.09
N VAL A 432 9.51 8.21 -0.22
CA VAL A 432 8.63 7.14 0.28
C VAL A 432 7.87 6.47 -0.86
N ARG A 433 7.31 7.26 -1.78
CA ARG A 433 6.57 6.78 -2.95
C ARG A 433 7.48 5.99 -3.91
N GLU A 434 8.65 6.52 -4.24
CA GLU A 434 9.64 5.88 -5.12
C GLU A 434 10.15 4.54 -4.58
N ASN A 435 10.25 4.41 -3.25
CA ASN A 435 10.79 3.21 -2.60
C ASN A 435 9.69 2.30 -2.00
N GLN A 436 8.42 2.54 -2.34
CA GLN A 436 7.25 1.74 -1.94
C GLN A 436 7.11 1.55 -0.41
N LEU A 437 7.56 2.55 0.36
CA LEU A 437 7.64 2.46 1.82
C LEU A 437 6.29 2.74 2.50
N PRO A 438 6.09 2.25 3.75
CA PRO A 438 5.01 2.73 4.60
C PRO A 438 5.09 4.24 4.89
N GLN A 439 4.02 4.80 5.43
CA GLN A 439 3.97 6.21 5.82
C GLN A 439 5.08 6.54 6.84
N LYS A 440 5.68 7.72 6.74
CA LYS A 440 6.71 8.19 7.68
C LYS A 440 6.22 9.36 8.53
N VAL A 441 6.53 9.34 9.83
CA VAL A 441 6.28 10.53 10.68
C VAL A 441 7.33 11.61 10.38
N VAL A 442 6.86 12.85 10.33
CA VAL A 442 7.67 14.06 10.27
C VAL A 442 7.28 14.91 11.48
N ILE A 443 8.15 14.93 12.48
CA ILE A 443 8.01 15.72 13.69
C ILE A 443 8.64 17.10 13.45
N LEU A 444 7.97 18.14 13.92
CA LEU A 444 8.44 19.52 13.90
C LEU A 444 8.50 20.02 15.36
N HIS A 445 9.70 20.13 15.93
CA HIS A 445 9.85 20.62 17.31
C HIS A 445 9.53 22.11 17.40
N GLN A 446 8.74 22.47 18.40
CA GLN A 446 8.32 23.85 18.60
C GLN A 446 7.98 24.11 20.08
N PHE A 447 8.55 25.18 20.65
CA PHE A 447 8.10 25.75 21.93
C PHE A 447 7.89 27.27 21.86
N GLN A 448 8.13 27.88 20.70
CA GLN A 448 7.83 29.28 20.44
C GLN A 448 7.28 29.44 19.02
N VAL A 449 6.28 30.30 18.83
CA VAL A 449 5.56 30.44 17.55
C VAL A 449 6.52 30.77 16.41
N GLN A 450 7.51 31.65 16.62
CA GLN A 450 8.42 32.09 15.56
C GLN A 450 9.46 31.04 15.10
N MET A 451 9.54 29.85 15.72
CA MET A 451 10.42 28.77 15.28
C MET A 451 10.00 28.18 13.92
N LEU A 452 8.69 28.14 13.67
CA LEU A 452 8.08 27.74 12.40
C LEU A 452 7.35 28.97 11.85
N ARG A 453 8.03 29.75 11.00
CA ARG A 453 7.42 30.93 10.35
C ARG A 453 6.49 30.51 9.24
N ASP A 454 5.41 31.26 9.05
CA ASP A 454 4.37 31.02 8.05
C ASP A 454 3.77 29.60 8.13
N VAL A 455 3.67 29.05 9.35
CA VAL A 455 3.21 27.67 9.62
C VAL A 455 1.82 27.35 9.07
N ASP A 456 0.98 28.36 8.82
CA ASP A 456 -0.30 28.24 8.13
C ASP A 456 -0.18 27.73 6.68
N GLN A 457 1.01 27.83 6.07
CA GLN A 457 1.33 27.35 4.72
C GLN A 457 1.99 25.95 4.71
N LEU A 458 1.94 25.20 5.82
CA LEU A 458 2.47 23.82 5.91
C LEU A 458 1.76 22.87 4.94
N ASP A 459 2.53 22.14 4.12
CA ASP A 459 2.03 21.24 3.09
C ASP A 459 1.53 19.91 3.66
N GLN A 460 0.24 19.87 4.01
CA GLN A 460 -0.46 18.67 4.49
C GLN A 460 -1.00 17.77 3.36
N SER A 461 -0.64 18.00 2.08
CA SER A 461 -1.22 17.25 0.94
C SER A 461 -0.60 15.86 0.70
N ARG A 462 0.53 15.56 1.37
CA ARG A 462 1.36 14.38 1.11
C ARG A 462 1.00 13.17 1.98
N ALA A 463 0.16 12.28 1.45
CA ALA A 463 -0.28 11.03 2.12
C ALA A 463 0.85 10.00 2.39
N GLU A 464 2.07 10.27 1.91
CA GLU A 464 3.29 9.51 2.23
C GLU A 464 3.86 9.81 3.61
N VAL A 465 3.52 10.96 4.20
CA VAL A 465 3.98 11.35 5.53
C VAL A 465 2.80 11.62 6.47
N ALA A 466 3.09 11.68 7.78
CA ALA A 466 2.19 12.25 8.77
C ALA A 466 2.92 13.33 9.56
N LEU A 467 2.30 14.50 9.69
CA LEU A 467 2.91 15.67 10.31
C LEU A 467 2.51 15.77 11.79
N VAL A 468 3.50 15.97 12.65
CA VAL A 468 3.33 16.18 14.09
C VAL A 468 4.02 17.47 14.49
N ILE A 469 3.28 18.44 15.04
CA ILE A 469 3.91 19.57 15.77
C ILE A 469 4.11 19.12 17.22
N HIS A 470 5.34 19.21 17.70
CA HIS A 470 5.76 18.64 18.97
C HIS A 470 6.21 19.73 19.93
N ALA A 471 5.49 19.83 21.06
CA ALA A 471 5.66 20.85 22.08
C ALA A 471 6.91 20.59 22.92
N ASP A 472 8.04 21.08 22.40
CA ASP A 472 9.38 20.79 22.90
C ASP A 472 9.87 21.83 23.92
N GLY A 473 9.02 22.13 24.91
CA GLY A 473 9.26 23.19 25.89
C GLY A 473 9.32 22.66 27.32
N GLN A 474 10.42 22.93 28.03
CA GLN A 474 10.61 22.55 29.42
C GLN A 474 10.12 23.61 30.43
N GLY A 475 9.78 23.20 31.65
CA GLY A 475 9.63 24.11 32.80
C GLY A 475 8.49 23.79 33.76
N SER A 476 7.82 24.83 34.28
CA SER A 476 6.66 24.60 35.14
C SER A 476 5.45 24.16 34.29
N GLN A 477 4.62 23.27 34.84
CA GLN A 477 3.47 22.73 34.10
C GLN A 477 2.49 23.82 33.64
N ALA A 478 2.36 24.92 34.39
CA ALA A 478 1.61 26.09 33.92
C ALA A 478 2.22 26.72 32.65
N ALA A 479 3.54 26.93 32.60
CA ALA A 479 4.21 27.48 31.43
C ALA A 479 4.16 26.54 30.22
N LYS A 480 4.23 25.22 30.43
CA LYS A 480 4.09 24.23 29.36
C LYS A 480 2.66 24.16 28.80
N GLN A 481 1.65 24.18 29.67
CA GLN A 481 0.25 24.25 29.27
C GLN A 481 -0.12 25.59 28.59
N ASP A 482 0.53 26.69 28.98
CA ASP A 482 0.40 27.98 28.29
C ASP A 482 1.06 27.93 26.90
N THR A 483 2.24 27.32 26.78
CA THR A 483 2.94 27.09 25.50
C THR A 483 2.10 26.22 24.57
N TRP A 484 1.66 25.05 25.04
CA TRP A 484 0.80 24.10 24.34
C TRP A 484 -0.41 24.77 23.69
N ARG A 485 -1.20 25.51 24.48
CA ARG A 485 -2.39 26.24 24.01
C ARG A 485 -2.03 27.37 23.05
N THR A 486 -0.87 28.00 23.21
CA THR A 486 -0.38 29.05 22.31
C THR A 486 0.05 28.49 20.96
N LEU A 487 0.68 27.31 20.89
CA LEU A 487 1.01 26.67 19.62
C LEU A 487 -0.27 26.23 18.89
N HIS A 488 -1.22 25.61 19.61
CA HIS A 488 -2.53 25.23 19.07
C HIS A 488 -3.33 26.41 18.50
N SER A 489 -3.16 27.64 19.02
CA SER A 489 -3.85 28.82 18.50
C SER A 489 -3.18 29.48 17.28
N HIS A 490 -2.04 28.95 16.80
CA HIS A 490 -1.30 29.50 15.65
C HIS A 490 -1.02 28.46 14.55
N ALA A 491 -0.96 27.17 14.88
CA ALA A 491 -0.78 26.10 13.92
C ALA A 491 -2.03 25.88 13.03
N PRO A 492 -1.86 25.35 11.81
CA PRO A 492 -2.98 24.98 10.95
C PRO A 492 -3.73 23.74 11.50
N ALA A 493 -5.02 23.67 11.21
CA ALA A 493 -5.83 22.49 11.52
C ALA A 493 -5.40 21.27 10.68
N GLY A 494 -5.63 20.07 11.19
CA GLY A 494 -5.31 18.79 10.53
C GLY A 494 -4.01 18.14 10.99
N VAL A 495 -3.07 18.93 11.51
CA VAL A 495 -1.78 18.44 12.02
C VAL A 495 -1.98 17.72 13.36
N ALA A 496 -1.26 16.61 13.56
CA ALA A 496 -1.23 15.90 14.83
C ALA A 496 -0.27 16.57 15.83
N TRP A 497 -0.36 16.19 17.10
CA TRP A 497 0.35 16.86 18.18
C TRP A 497 1.16 15.90 19.03
N GLY A 498 2.26 16.40 19.59
CA GLY A 498 3.04 15.64 20.56
C GLY A 498 3.68 16.51 21.63
N TRP A 499 4.12 15.90 22.73
CA TRP A 499 4.55 16.57 23.96
C TRP A 499 5.83 15.94 24.50
N LYS A 500 6.87 16.74 24.75
CA LYS A 500 8.06 16.27 25.47
C LYS A 500 7.91 16.45 26.97
N ASN A 501 8.25 15.42 27.74
CA ASN A 501 8.44 15.47 29.19
C ASN A 501 9.96 15.49 29.48
N PHE A 502 10.42 16.40 30.34
CA PHE A 502 11.84 16.54 30.69
C PHE A 502 12.07 16.05 32.12
N TYR A 503 12.98 15.08 32.33
CA TYR A 503 13.15 14.46 33.64
C TYR A 503 13.67 15.41 34.72
N ASP A 504 14.62 16.27 34.38
CA ASP A 504 15.36 17.11 35.33
C ASP A 504 14.95 18.59 35.29
N GLU A 505 14.18 19.04 34.30
CA GLU A 505 13.79 20.44 34.12
C GLU A 505 12.30 20.69 34.40
N ASP A 506 11.42 19.71 34.14
CA ASP A 506 10.00 19.82 34.50
C ASP A 506 9.80 19.57 36.00
N LYS A 507 9.27 20.55 36.72
CA LYS A 507 9.21 20.52 38.20
C LYS A 507 7.82 20.82 38.76
N PRO A 508 6.99 19.79 39.02
CA PRO A 508 7.20 18.37 38.70
C PRO A 508 7.01 18.07 37.20
N MET A 509 7.64 17.00 36.71
CA MET A 509 7.28 16.33 35.46
C MET A 509 5.95 15.59 35.64
N LEU A 510 5.11 15.51 34.60
CA LEU A 510 3.86 14.75 34.63
C LEU A 510 4.14 13.23 34.64
N THR A 511 3.30 12.46 35.33
CA THR A 511 3.23 11.00 35.10
C THR A 511 2.61 10.67 33.74
N PRO A 512 2.66 9.41 33.27
CA PRO A 512 1.90 8.97 32.10
C PRO A 512 0.40 9.27 32.20
N GLU A 513 -0.19 8.98 33.36
CA GLU A 513 -1.60 9.24 33.67
C GLU A 513 -1.92 10.74 33.61
N GLU A 514 -1.06 11.57 34.19
CA GLU A 514 -1.23 13.03 34.15
C GLU A 514 -1.03 13.60 32.74
N THR A 515 -0.08 13.06 31.97
CA THR A 515 0.14 13.47 30.57
C THR A 515 -1.13 13.25 29.75
N TYR A 516 -1.77 12.08 29.85
CA TYR A 516 -2.99 11.76 29.09
C TYR A 516 -4.30 12.33 29.68
N THR A 517 -4.29 12.88 30.90
CA THR A 517 -5.51 13.45 31.54
C THR A 517 -5.45 14.97 31.78
N GLN A 518 -4.29 15.60 31.55
CA GLN A 518 -4.11 17.05 31.70
C GLN A 518 -3.64 17.75 30.43
N VAL A 519 -2.98 17.06 29.48
CA VAL A 519 -2.60 17.65 28.18
C VAL A 519 -3.74 17.42 27.19
N GLU A 520 -4.45 18.48 26.84
CA GLU A 520 -5.64 18.44 25.98
C GLU A 520 -5.47 19.36 24.76
N PRO A 521 -5.65 18.87 23.51
CA PRO A 521 -6.04 17.50 23.12
C PRO A 521 -4.98 16.45 23.49
N THR A 522 -5.39 15.20 23.74
CA THR A 522 -4.45 14.12 24.09
C THR A 522 -3.38 13.92 23.01
N PRO A 523 -2.07 14.00 23.32
CA PRO A 523 -1.00 13.92 22.32
C PRO A 523 -0.97 12.57 21.58
N ALA A 524 -0.56 12.59 20.31
CA ALA A 524 -0.32 11.41 19.49
C ALA A 524 1.09 10.85 19.67
N PHE A 525 2.05 11.70 20.02
CA PHE A 525 3.45 11.37 20.27
C PHE A 525 3.88 11.97 21.62
N VAL A 526 4.38 11.16 22.55
CA VAL A 526 5.01 11.65 23.79
C VAL A 526 6.47 11.25 23.77
N SER A 527 7.38 12.18 24.08
CA SER A 527 8.80 11.89 24.23
C SER A 527 9.29 12.18 25.65
N TYR A 528 10.41 11.57 26.03
CA TYR A 528 11.09 11.79 27.29
C TYR A 528 12.58 12.08 27.09
N GLN A 529 13.08 13.14 27.72
CA GLN A 529 14.47 13.63 27.65
C GLN A 529 15.07 13.79 29.03
#